data_AF-A0A660YWY8-F1
#
_entry.id   AF-A0A660YWY8-F1
#
_cell.length_a   1.000
_cell.length_b   1.000
_cell.length_c   1.000
_cell.angle_alpha   90.00
_cell.angle_beta   90.00
_cell.angle_gamma   90.00
#
_symmetry.space_group_name_H-M   'P 1'
#
loop_
_entity.id
_entity.type
_entity.pdbx_description
1 polymer ?
#
loop_
_entity_poly.entity_id
_entity_poly.type
_entity_poly.pdbx_seq_one_letter_code
_entity_poly.pdbx_strand_id
1 'polypeptide(L)'
;ISYQDKRVLISQGVLGDTENFSLKTTNSYLRKLKPPDKETILNFASTAKRMKGEDLVKKTYIDYPYFAIKSKIAKEILNRSQLQKVKNSVTLSDEQTLFTIGYEGLTIDAYINKLILNNVSLVIDVRKNPLSMKYGFSKTKMKTYLEKAGIKYEHIPELGIDSKMRKELKTPDDYKKLFKYYKKALLPKRRDSIKKVIEFFNQYNRIALTCFEAEHESCHRHKITQWLMQNSFKTPINHI
;
A
#
# COMPACT_ATOMS: atom_id res chain seq x y z
N ILE A 1 -6.26 -2.80 14.98
CA ILE A 1 -5.55 -1.94 15.95
C ILE A 1 -4.10 -2.35 15.94
N SER A 2 -3.26 -1.52 15.37
CA SER A 2 -1.82 -1.72 15.43
C SER A 2 -1.34 -1.66 16.90
N TYR A 3 -0.18 -2.24 17.22
CA TYR A 3 0.43 -2.06 18.54
C TYR A 3 0.59 -0.57 18.92
N GLN A 4 0.71 0.32 17.93
CA GLN A 4 0.74 1.76 18.14
C GLN A 4 -0.62 2.28 18.63
N ASP A 5 -1.73 1.88 18.00
CA ASP A 5 -3.08 2.29 18.40
C ASP A 5 -3.36 1.89 19.85
N LYS A 6 -2.94 0.67 20.26
CA LYS A 6 -3.06 0.22 21.66
C LYS A 6 -2.29 1.14 22.60
N ARG A 7 -1.02 1.45 22.30
CA ARG A 7 -0.18 2.35 23.12
C ARG A 7 -0.75 3.76 23.22
N VAL A 8 -1.26 4.31 22.12
CA VAL A 8 -1.91 5.63 22.11
C VAL A 8 -3.14 5.61 23.01
N LEU A 9 -4.00 4.62 22.88
CA LEU A 9 -5.20 4.50 23.72
C LEU A 9 -4.88 4.25 25.20
N ILE A 10 -3.78 3.56 25.52
CA ILE A 10 -3.27 3.45 26.90
C ILE A 10 -2.82 4.84 27.41
N SER A 11 -2.03 5.58 26.63
CA SER A 11 -1.55 6.92 27.02
C SER A 11 -2.68 7.93 27.21
N GLN A 12 -3.80 7.75 26.49
CA GLN A 12 -5.01 8.55 26.64
C GLN A 12 -5.91 8.07 27.79
N GLY A 13 -5.52 7.03 28.53
CA GLY A 13 -6.30 6.48 29.64
C GLY A 13 -7.56 5.73 29.22
N VAL A 14 -7.71 5.38 27.93
CA VAL A 14 -8.87 4.65 27.40
C VAL A 14 -8.75 3.16 27.68
N LEU A 15 -7.56 2.60 27.47
CA LEU A 15 -7.26 1.19 27.72
C LEU A 15 -6.39 1.00 28.97
N GLY A 16 -6.53 -0.17 29.62
CA GLY A 16 -5.58 -0.64 30.62
C GLY A 16 -4.26 -1.08 29.99
N ASP A 17 -3.16 -0.90 30.73
CA ASP A 17 -1.83 -1.39 30.34
C ASP A 17 -1.68 -2.87 30.69
N THR A 18 -2.48 -3.70 30.02
CA THR A 18 -2.50 -5.16 30.19
C THR A 18 -2.25 -5.83 28.84
N GLU A 19 -1.85 -7.10 28.84
CA GLU A 19 -1.67 -7.88 27.62
C GLU A 19 -2.96 -7.91 26.77
N ASN A 20 -4.09 -8.16 27.42
CA ASN A 20 -5.42 -8.11 26.81
C ASN A 20 -5.94 -6.68 26.69
N PHE A 21 -6.82 -6.44 25.71
CA PHE A 21 -7.55 -5.18 25.59
C PHE A 21 -8.61 -5.09 26.70
N SER A 22 -8.41 -4.18 27.64
CA SER A 22 -9.36 -3.87 28.72
C SER A 22 -9.68 -2.38 28.68
N LEU A 23 -10.97 -2.02 28.74
CA LEU A 23 -11.37 -0.61 28.85
C LEU A 23 -11.15 -0.13 30.28
N LYS A 24 -10.50 1.04 30.43
CA LYS A 24 -10.36 1.72 31.72
C LYS A 24 -11.52 2.69 32.00
N THR A 25 -12.28 3.03 30.96
CA THR A 25 -13.42 3.95 31.05
C THR A 25 -14.75 3.21 31.11
N THR A 26 -15.75 3.78 31.79
CA THR A 26 -17.14 3.28 31.80
C THR A 26 -17.95 3.63 30.54
N ASN A 27 -17.37 4.45 29.64
CA ASN A 27 -18.02 4.87 28.41
C ASN A 27 -18.30 3.67 27.47
N SER A 28 -19.55 3.55 27.03
CA SER A 28 -19.92 2.60 25.98
C SER A 28 -19.63 3.20 24.60
N TYR A 29 -18.48 2.86 24.02
CA TYR A 29 -18.12 3.31 22.67
C TYR A 29 -19.04 2.73 21.58
N LEU A 30 -19.67 1.58 21.83
CA LEU A 30 -20.68 0.98 20.93
C LEU A 30 -21.88 1.90 20.69
N ARG A 31 -22.27 2.72 21.68
CA ARG A 31 -23.39 3.67 21.55
C ARG A 31 -23.05 4.88 20.67
N LYS A 32 -21.76 5.13 20.43
CA LYS A 32 -21.28 6.26 19.61
C LYS A 32 -21.17 5.90 18.12
N LEU A 33 -21.38 4.63 17.77
CA LEU A 33 -21.30 4.15 16.40
C LEU A 33 -22.59 4.43 15.63
N LYS A 34 -22.48 4.59 14.32
CA LYS A 34 -23.63 4.63 13.43
C LYS A 34 -24.35 3.26 13.48
N PRO A 35 -25.68 3.21 13.26
CA PRO A 35 -26.42 1.95 13.34
C PRO A 35 -25.82 0.79 12.50
N PRO A 36 -25.37 1.00 11.24
CA PRO A 36 -24.77 -0.08 10.44
C PRO A 36 -23.45 -0.61 11.03
N ASP A 37 -22.59 0.29 11.54
CA ASP A 37 -21.30 -0.09 12.14
C ASP A 37 -21.54 -0.87 13.44
N LYS A 38 -22.51 -0.43 14.24
CA LYS A 38 -22.89 -1.09 15.49
C LYS A 38 -23.40 -2.51 15.22
N GLU A 39 -24.31 -2.67 14.26
CA GLU A 39 -24.84 -3.98 13.88
C GLU A 39 -23.71 -4.91 13.39
N THR A 40 -22.84 -4.40 12.53
CA THR A 40 -21.68 -5.16 12.01
C THR A 40 -20.79 -5.67 13.14
N ILE A 41 -20.44 -4.82 14.11
CA ILE A 41 -19.60 -5.22 15.24
C ILE A 41 -20.31 -6.23 16.15
N LEU A 42 -21.61 -6.05 16.40
CA LEU A 42 -22.38 -6.98 17.24
C LEU A 42 -22.51 -8.36 16.59
N ASN A 43 -22.75 -8.40 15.27
CA ASN A 43 -22.80 -9.66 14.51
C ASN A 43 -21.43 -10.35 14.46
N PHE A 44 -20.35 -9.58 14.30
CA PHE A 44 -19.01 -10.16 14.41
C PHE A 44 -18.77 -10.71 15.82
N ALA A 45 -19.13 -9.97 16.87
CA ALA A 45 -18.96 -10.42 18.24
C ALA A 45 -19.78 -11.68 18.54
N SER A 46 -21.04 -11.76 18.11
CA SER A 46 -21.88 -12.94 18.36
C SER A 46 -21.32 -14.19 17.69
N THR A 47 -20.76 -14.06 16.48
CA THR A 47 -20.23 -15.18 15.69
C THR A 47 -18.80 -15.58 16.06
N ALA A 48 -17.95 -14.62 16.43
CA ALA A 48 -16.51 -14.85 16.63
C ALA A 48 -16.04 -14.78 18.09
N LYS A 49 -16.88 -14.40 19.07
CA LYS A 49 -16.46 -14.18 20.47
C LYS A 49 -15.74 -15.35 21.12
N ARG A 50 -16.08 -16.59 20.74
CA ARG A 50 -15.45 -17.81 21.28
C ARG A 50 -14.30 -18.34 20.42
N MET A 51 -14.13 -17.83 19.21
CA MET A 51 -13.08 -18.26 18.30
C MET A 51 -11.74 -17.65 18.71
N LYS A 52 -10.69 -18.46 18.69
CA LYS A 52 -9.32 -18.04 19.01
C LYS A 52 -8.35 -18.75 18.08
N GLY A 53 -7.13 -18.22 17.96
CA GLY A 53 -6.04 -18.87 17.22
C GLY A 53 -6.46 -19.26 15.80
N GLU A 54 -6.25 -20.54 15.48
CA GLU A 54 -6.52 -21.10 14.15
C GLU A 54 -7.99 -21.00 13.71
N ASP A 55 -8.96 -21.10 14.63
CA ASP A 55 -10.39 -21.00 14.27
C ASP A 55 -10.73 -19.62 13.69
N LEU A 56 -10.17 -18.57 14.29
CA LEU A 56 -10.37 -17.20 13.82
C LEU A 56 -9.62 -16.94 12.51
N VAL A 57 -8.42 -17.51 12.36
CA VAL A 57 -7.66 -17.46 11.10
C VAL A 57 -8.42 -18.18 9.99
N LYS A 58 -8.94 -19.37 10.26
CA LYS A 58 -9.74 -20.17 9.33
C LYS A 58 -10.98 -19.42 8.88
N LYS A 59 -11.74 -18.85 9.81
CA LYS A 59 -12.90 -18.01 9.48
C LYS A 59 -12.50 -16.86 8.56
N THR A 60 -11.42 -16.14 8.90
CA THR A 60 -10.91 -15.03 8.08
C THR A 60 -10.57 -15.48 6.66
N TYR A 61 -9.89 -16.62 6.51
CA TYR A 61 -9.55 -17.16 5.18
C TYR A 61 -10.74 -17.69 4.40
N ILE A 62 -11.80 -18.17 5.06
CA ILE A 62 -13.02 -18.61 4.38
C ILE A 62 -13.82 -17.40 3.89
N ASP A 63 -14.01 -16.41 4.76
CA ASP A 63 -14.79 -15.21 4.45
C ASP A 63 -14.07 -14.31 3.44
N TYR A 64 -12.74 -14.27 3.54
CA TYR A 64 -11.88 -13.45 2.71
C TYR A 64 -10.68 -14.25 2.18
N PRO A 65 -10.88 -15.15 1.20
CA PRO A 65 -9.83 -16.05 0.69
C PRO A 65 -8.56 -15.35 0.22
N TYR A 66 -8.66 -14.10 -0.23
CA TYR A 66 -7.51 -13.33 -0.67
C TYR A 66 -6.47 -13.12 0.46
N PHE A 67 -6.85 -13.05 1.74
CA PHE A 67 -5.83 -12.92 2.80
C PHE A 67 -4.91 -14.13 2.92
N ALA A 68 -5.31 -15.28 2.36
CA ALA A 68 -4.55 -16.53 2.44
C ALA A 68 -3.59 -16.75 1.26
N ILE A 69 -3.55 -15.88 0.24
CA ILE A 69 -2.77 -16.11 -1.00
C ILE A 69 -1.29 -16.39 -0.72
N LYS A 70 -0.69 -15.64 0.21
CA LYS A 70 0.71 -15.79 0.63
C LYS A 70 0.86 -16.41 2.02
N SER A 71 -0.20 -17.01 2.55
CA SER A 71 -0.20 -17.59 3.89
C SER A 71 0.62 -18.87 3.93
N LYS A 72 1.55 -18.95 4.88
CA LYS A 72 2.39 -20.14 5.12
C LYS A 72 1.62 -21.27 5.79
N ILE A 73 0.55 -20.95 6.51
CA ILE A 73 -0.26 -21.90 7.30
C ILE A 73 -1.59 -22.25 6.61
N ALA A 74 -1.88 -21.70 5.42
CA ALA A 74 -3.17 -21.93 4.75
C ALA A 74 -3.42 -23.42 4.47
N LYS A 75 -2.40 -24.19 4.11
CA LYS A 75 -2.53 -25.64 3.83
C LYS A 75 -2.83 -26.47 5.08
N GLU A 76 -2.45 -25.98 6.25
CA GLU A 76 -2.70 -26.63 7.55
C GLU A 76 -4.13 -26.34 8.03
N ILE A 77 -4.64 -25.14 7.70
CA ILE A 77 -5.92 -24.64 8.23
C ILE A 77 -7.11 -24.93 7.30
N LEU A 78 -6.88 -24.91 5.99
CA LEU A 78 -7.94 -24.96 4.96
C LEU A 78 -8.00 -26.32 4.27
N ASN A 79 -9.22 -26.76 3.95
CA ASN A 79 -9.42 -27.94 3.11
C ASN A 79 -9.19 -27.64 1.62
N ARG A 80 -9.18 -28.68 0.77
CA ARG A 80 -8.92 -28.59 -0.67
C ARG A 80 -9.83 -27.60 -1.40
N SER A 81 -11.14 -27.60 -1.10
CA SER A 81 -12.11 -26.71 -1.74
C SER A 81 -11.88 -25.24 -1.34
N GLN A 82 -11.59 -24.99 -0.06
CA GLN A 82 -11.26 -23.65 0.44
C GLN A 82 -9.94 -23.13 -0.15
N LEU A 83 -8.90 -23.96 -0.24
CA LEU A 83 -7.64 -23.60 -0.90
C LEU A 83 -7.84 -23.26 -2.38
N GLN A 84 -8.79 -23.92 -3.06
CA GLN A 84 -9.13 -23.55 -4.44
C GLN A 84 -9.75 -22.16 -4.52
N LYS A 85 -10.62 -21.79 -3.56
CA LYS A 85 -11.16 -20.42 -3.48
C LYS A 85 -10.05 -19.38 -3.25
N VAL A 86 -9.05 -19.71 -2.43
CA VAL A 86 -7.86 -18.84 -2.24
C VAL A 86 -7.13 -18.64 -3.55
N LYS A 87 -6.85 -19.72 -4.30
CA LYS A 87 -6.19 -19.62 -5.61
C LYS A 87 -6.98 -18.76 -6.60
N ASN A 88 -8.30 -18.87 -6.58
CA ASN A 88 -9.18 -18.13 -7.49
C ASN A 88 -9.43 -16.67 -7.05
N SER A 89 -8.95 -16.26 -5.87
CA SER A 89 -9.19 -14.92 -5.33
C SER A 89 -8.28 -13.83 -5.90
N VAL A 90 -7.31 -14.21 -6.74
CA VAL A 90 -6.45 -13.28 -7.48
C VAL A 90 -6.51 -13.63 -8.95
N THR A 91 -6.69 -12.62 -9.79
CA THR A 91 -6.38 -12.74 -11.21
C THR A 91 -4.86 -12.76 -11.36
N LEU A 92 -4.28 -13.95 -11.45
CA LEU A 92 -2.89 -14.11 -11.85
C LEU A 92 -2.81 -13.80 -13.34
N SER A 93 -2.54 -12.54 -13.68
CA SER A 93 -2.12 -12.16 -15.03
C SER A 93 -0.59 -12.21 -15.09
N ASP A 94 -0.08 -12.94 -16.06
CA ASP A 94 1.35 -12.96 -16.40
C ASP A 94 1.73 -11.80 -17.33
N GLU A 95 0.76 -10.95 -17.70
CA GLU A 95 1.01 -9.78 -18.51
C GLU A 95 1.97 -8.82 -17.79
N GLN A 96 3.01 -8.41 -18.50
CA GLN A 96 3.88 -7.32 -18.07
C GLN A 96 3.04 -6.06 -17.84
N THR A 97 3.14 -5.45 -16.67
CA THR A 97 2.34 -4.27 -16.35
C THR A 97 3.08 -3.32 -15.44
N LEU A 98 3.10 -2.04 -15.82
CA LEU A 98 3.64 -0.97 -15.00
C LEU A 98 2.50 -0.30 -14.24
N PHE A 99 2.52 -0.42 -12.92
CA PHE A 99 1.55 0.23 -12.05
C PHE A 99 2.05 1.57 -11.55
N THR A 100 1.11 2.44 -11.19
CA THR A 100 1.39 3.61 -10.35
C THR A 100 0.48 3.56 -9.13
N ILE A 101 1.00 3.92 -7.97
CA ILE A 101 0.25 3.89 -6.72
C ILE A 101 0.65 5.03 -5.79
N GLY A 102 -0.33 5.79 -5.31
CA GLY A 102 -0.20 6.83 -4.29
C GLY A 102 -0.60 6.32 -2.93
N TYR A 103 0.14 6.71 -1.89
CA TYR A 103 -0.17 6.28 -0.52
C TYR A 103 -0.89 7.32 0.33
N GLU A 104 -1.14 8.52 -0.20
CA GLU A 104 -2.04 9.48 0.42
C GLU A 104 -3.43 8.86 0.63
N GLY A 105 -4.03 9.10 1.79
CA GLY A 105 -5.30 8.45 2.18
C GLY A 105 -5.22 6.97 2.58
N LEU A 106 -4.18 6.21 2.20
CA LEU A 106 -4.11 4.75 2.44
C LEU A 106 -3.39 4.36 3.73
N THR A 107 -3.87 3.37 4.49
CA THR A 107 -3.01 2.74 5.51
C THR A 107 -1.92 1.89 4.83
N ILE A 108 -0.86 1.53 5.57
CA ILE A 108 0.17 0.63 5.04
C ILE A 108 -0.41 -0.73 4.62
N ASP A 109 -1.39 -1.25 5.38
CA ASP A 109 -2.07 -2.50 5.07
C ASP A 109 -2.92 -2.39 3.80
N ALA A 110 -3.68 -1.30 3.64
CA ALA A 110 -4.47 -1.04 2.44
C ALA A 110 -3.58 -0.88 1.19
N TYR A 111 -2.44 -0.20 1.34
CA TYR A 111 -1.45 -0.05 0.28
C TYR A 111 -0.85 -1.40 -0.15
N ILE A 112 -0.43 -2.23 0.80
CA ILE A 112 0.12 -3.57 0.50
C ILE A 112 -0.95 -4.47 -0.11
N ASN A 113 -2.19 -4.41 0.38
CA ASN A 113 -3.29 -5.20 -0.20
C ASN A 113 -3.54 -4.84 -1.67
N LYS A 114 -3.53 -3.55 -2.04
CA LYS A 114 -3.64 -3.13 -3.45
C LYS A 114 -2.53 -3.74 -4.31
N LEU A 115 -1.30 -3.77 -3.81
CA LEU A 115 -0.17 -4.37 -4.51
C LEU A 115 -0.31 -5.89 -4.67
N ILE A 116 -0.75 -6.59 -3.62
CA ILE A 116 -0.97 -8.05 -3.65
C ILE A 116 -2.06 -8.41 -4.65
N LEU A 117 -3.20 -7.69 -4.64
CA LEU A 117 -4.32 -7.94 -5.54
C LEU A 117 -3.95 -7.75 -7.02
N ASN A 118 -2.99 -6.87 -7.30
CA ASN A 118 -2.47 -6.63 -8.65
C ASN A 118 -1.24 -7.49 -8.99
N ASN A 119 -0.86 -8.42 -8.10
CA ASN A 119 0.32 -9.27 -8.24
C ASN A 119 1.62 -8.48 -8.52
N VAL A 120 1.81 -7.34 -7.83
CA VAL A 120 3.02 -6.53 -7.95
C VAL A 120 4.18 -7.25 -7.26
N SER A 121 5.28 -7.43 -7.98
CA SER A 121 6.50 -8.11 -7.51
C SER A 121 7.56 -7.13 -7.00
N LEU A 122 7.57 -5.89 -7.51
CA LEU A 122 8.53 -4.84 -7.14
C LEU A 122 7.84 -3.48 -7.02
N VAL A 123 8.11 -2.76 -5.93
CA VAL A 123 7.80 -1.34 -5.78
C VAL A 123 9.07 -0.52 -6.00
N ILE A 124 9.01 0.45 -6.92
CA ILE A 124 10.04 1.46 -7.13
C ILE A 124 9.57 2.77 -6.50
N ASP A 125 10.23 3.17 -5.44
CA ASP A 125 10.05 4.48 -4.83
C ASP A 125 10.80 5.54 -5.62
N VAL A 126 10.04 6.49 -6.18
CA VAL A 126 10.59 7.61 -6.96
C VAL A 126 10.63 8.90 -6.16
N ARG A 127 10.33 8.87 -4.85
CA ARG A 127 10.46 10.04 -3.98
C ARG A 127 11.93 10.44 -3.87
N LYS A 128 12.22 11.75 -3.95
CA LYS A 128 13.59 12.26 -3.73
C LYS A 128 14.08 11.87 -2.33
N ASN A 129 13.26 12.16 -1.33
CA ASN A 129 13.49 11.82 0.07
C ASN A 129 12.33 10.93 0.56
N PRO A 130 12.54 9.63 0.77
CA PRO A 130 11.50 8.69 1.20
C PRO A 130 11.24 8.77 2.72
N LEU A 131 11.10 10.00 3.21
CA LEU A 131 10.70 10.33 4.57
C LEU A 131 9.19 10.59 4.57
N SER A 132 8.47 10.03 5.53
CA SER A 132 7.03 10.22 5.66
C SER A 132 6.63 10.18 7.13
N MET A 133 5.81 11.13 7.55
CA MET A 133 5.17 11.10 8.87
C MET A 133 4.04 10.08 8.94
N LYS A 134 3.53 9.64 7.77
CA LYS A 134 2.50 8.63 7.70
C LYS A 134 3.09 7.28 8.05
N TYR A 135 2.51 6.65 9.08
CA TYR A 135 3.04 5.39 9.62
C TYR A 135 3.22 4.34 8.52
N GLY A 136 4.39 3.70 8.52
CA GLY A 136 4.74 2.63 7.60
C GLY A 136 5.33 3.08 6.26
N PHE A 137 5.27 4.37 5.89
CA PHE A 137 5.73 4.86 4.59
C PHE A 137 7.13 5.49 4.59
N SER A 138 7.85 5.48 5.72
CA SER A 138 9.30 5.76 5.74
C SER A 138 10.06 4.64 5.04
N LYS A 139 11.15 4.94 4.31
CA LYS A 139 11.97 3.96 3.55
C LYS A 139 12.16 2.61 4.25
N THR A 140 12.73 2.61 5.46
CA THR A 140 13.05 1.37 6.19
C THR A 140 11.79 0.55 6.49
N LYS A 141 10.76 1.17 7.08
CA LYS A 141 9.51 0.48 7.40
C LYS A 141 8.80 -0.05 6.16
N MET A 142 8.71 0.78 5.10
CA MET A 142 8.03 0.40 3.87
C MET A 142 8.73 -0.79 3.21
N LYS A 143 10.06 -0.75 3.10
CA LYS A 143 10.87 -1.88 2.64
C LYS A 143 10.59 -3.15 3.45
N THR A 144 10.66 -3.07 4.78
CA THR A 144 10.41 -4.23 5.66
C THR A 144 9.01 -4.81 5.47
N TYR A 145 7.97 -3.99 5.37
CA TYR A 145 6.61 -4.48 5.21
C TYR A 145 6.37 -5.09 3.83
N LEU A 146 6.90 -4.48 2.77
CA LEU A 146 6.83 -5.03 1.41
C LEU A 146 7.56 -6.37 1.33
N GLU A 147 8.77 -6.47 1.88
CA GLU A 147 9.56 -7.72 1.87
C GLU A 147 8.87 -8.85 2.64
N LYS A 148 8.22 -8.53 3.77
CA LYS A 148 7.37 -9.48 4.51
C LYS A 148 6.18 -9.96 3.70
N ALA A 149 5.64 -9.11 2.82
CA ALA A 149 4.60 -9.48 1.85
C ALA A 149 5.16 -10.13 0.57
N GLY A 150 6.48 -10.39 0.50
CA GLY A 150 7.12 -10.96 -0.68
C GLY A 150 7.14 -10.02 -1.89
N ILE A 151 7.19 -8.71 -1.65
CA ILE A 151 7.29 -7.66 -2.66
C ILE A 151 8.64 -6.97 -2.49
N LYS A 152 9.43 -6.87 -3.56
CA LYS A 152 10.72 -6.19 -3.53
C LYS A 152 10.54 -4.68 -3.45
N TYR A 153 11.58 -4.00 -3.00
CA TYR A 153 11.59 -2.54 -2.85
C TYR A 153 12.89 -1.97 -3.37
N GLU A 154 12.79 -1.04 -4.31
CA GLU A 154 13.91 -0.28 -4.85
C GLU A 154 13.63 1.21 -4.75
N HIS A 155 14.69 2.01 -4.58
CA HIS A 155 14.59 3.46 -4.44
C HIS A 155 15.43 4.14 -5.51
N ILE A 156 14.79 4.98 -6.34
CA ILE A 156 15.43 5.76 -7.40
C ILE A 156 15.19 7.26 -7.12
N PRO A 157 15.95 7.85 -6.18
CA PRO A 157 15.78 9.25 -5.78
C PRO A 157 16.05 10.24 -6.91
N GLU A 158 16.80 9.83 -7.93
CA GLU A 158 17.07 10.60 -9.15
C GLU A 158 15.79 10.87 -9.93
N LEU A 159 14.71 10.10 -9.75
CA LEU A 159 13.40 10.36 -10.35
C LEU A 159 12.49 11.22 -9.44
N GLY A 160 13.00 11.69 -8.31
CA GLY A 160 12.26 12.57 -7.41
C GLY A 160 12.39 14.06 -7.77
N ILE A 161 11.44 14.85 -7.28
CA ILE A 161 11.54 16.32 -7.26
C ILE A 161 12.16 16.77 -5.94
N ASP A 162 13.17 17.64 -6.00
CA ASP A 162 13.80 18.18 -4.81
C ASP A 162 12.80 18.94 -3.93
N SER A 163 12.91 18.77 -2.61
CA SER A 163 12.15 19.55 -1.64
C SER A 163 12.29 21.06 -1.84
N LYS A 164 13.47 21.56 -2.22
CA LYS A 164 13.73 23.00 -2.44
C LYS A 164 12.84 23.57 -3.54
N MET A 165 12.58 22.79 -4.59
CA MET A 165 11.71 23.18 -5.71
C MET A 165 10.21 23.18 -5.35
N ARG A 166 9.86 22.64 -4.17
CA ARG A 166 8.48 22.53 -3.68
C ARG A 166 8.13 23.54 -2.60
N LYS A 167 9.13 24.14 -1.94
CA LYS A 167 8.92 25.01 -0.76
C LYS A 167 8.09 26.27 -1.05
N GLU A 168 8.11 26.77 -2.27
CA GLU A 168 7.49 28.05 -2.64
C GLU A 168 6.24 27.91 -3.52
N LEU A 169 5.78 26.68 -3.80
CA LEU A 169 4.59 26.47 -4.63
C LEU A 169 3.33 26.78 -3.81
N LYS A 170 2.55 27.77 -4.24
CA LYS A 170 1.33 28.21 -3.53
C LYS A 170 0.08 28.03 -4.38
N THR A 171 0.22 28.08 -5.69
CA THR A 171 -0.90 28.07 -6.63
C THR A 171 -0.85 26.85 -7.54
N PRO A 172 -1.99 26.40 -8.10
CA PRO A 172 -2.00 25.35 -9.12
C PRO A 172 -1.10 25.64 -10.33
N ASP A 173 -0.91 26.92 -10.68
CA ASP A 173 -0.01 27.33 -11.78
C ASP A 173 1.47 27.07 -11.46
N ASP A 174 1.89 27.25 -10.21
CA ASP A 174 3.25 26.93 -9.77
C ASP A 174 3.55 25.44 -9.93
N TYR A 175 2.60 24.58 -9.57
CA TYR A 175 2.71 23.13 -9.78
C TYR A 175 2.78 22.78 -11.26
N LYS A 176 1.95 23.41 -12.12
CA LYS A 176 2.01 23.22 -13.58
C LYS A 176 3.38 23.61 -14.14
N LYS A 177 3.94 24.75 -13.73
CA LYS A 177 5.28 25.21 -14.11
C LYS A 177 6.36 24.23 -13.65
N LEU A 178 6.30 23.77 -12.40
CA LEU A 178 7.24 22.78 -11.88
C LEU A 178 7.18 21.48 -12.67
N PHE A 179 5.99 20.93 -12.93
CA PHE A 179 5.87 19.67 -13.66
C PHE A 179 6.28 19.81 -15.14
N LYS A 180 6.06 20.98 -15.76
CA LYS A 180 6.57 21.29 -17.10
C LYS A 180 8.10 21.33 -17.11
N TYR A 181 8.71 22.00 -16.13
CA TYR A 181 10.17 22.03 -15.97
C TYR A 181 10.73 20.64 -15.71
N TYR A 182 10.11 19.87 -14.81
CA TYR A 182 10.48 18.49 -14.51
C TYR A 182 10.52 17.62 -15.77
N LYS A 183 9.44 17.67 -16.57
CA LYS A 183 9.34 16.91 -17.82
C LYS A 183 10.36 17.34 -18.87
N LYS A 184 10.56 18.65 -19.07
CA LYS A 184 11.38 19.19 -20.16
C LYS A 184 12.87 19.31 -19.85
N ALA A 185 13.24 19.58 -18.60
CA ALA A 185 14.62 19.89 -18.22
C ALA A 185 15.27 18.81 -17.34
N LEU A 186 14.50 18.12 -16.48
CA LEU A 186 15.05 17.15 -15.54
C LEU A 186 15.02 15.72 -16.07
N LEU A 187 13.86 15.23 -16.55
CA LEU A 187 13.75 13.85 -17.07
C LEU A 187 14.74 13.53 -18.20
N PRO A 188 15.00 14.41 -19.20
CA PRO A 188 15.96 14.11 -20.26
C PRO A 188 17.40 13.92 -19.77
N LYS A 189 17.75 14.45 -18.58
CA LYS A 189 19.06 14.29 -17.94
C LYS A 189 19.13 13.05 -17.02
N ARG A 190 18.02 12.34 -16.83
CA ARG A 190 17.89 11.19 -15.91
C ARG A 190 17.74 9.87 -16.67
N ARG A 191 18.39 9.77 -17.84
CA ARG A 191 18.25 8.61 -18.75
C ARG A 191 18.64 7.30 -18.08
N ASP A 192 19.72 7.29 -17.29
CA ASP A 192 20.18 6.08 -16.59
C ASP A 192 19.16 5.59 -15.57
N SER A 193 18.52 6.52 -14.85
CA SER A 193 17.47 6.20 -13.88
C SER A 193 16.22 5.65 -14.57
N ILE A 194 15.86 6.18 -15.74
CA ILE A 194 14.76 5.63 -16.54
C ILE A 194 15.12 4.24 -17.10
N LYS A 195 16.33 4.07 -17.60
CA LYS A 195 16.82 2.77 -18.08
C LYS A 195 16.73 1.72 -16.98
N LYS A 196 17.10 2.08 -15.74
CA LYS A 196 16.94 1.21 -14.56
C LYS A 196 15.49 0.81 -14.28
N VAL A 197 14.53 1.70 -14.47
CA VAL A 197 13.09 1.35 -14.38
C VAL A 197 12.70 0.31 -15.43
N ILE A 198 13.20 0.46 -16.67
CA ILE A 198 12.93 -0.49 -17.76
C ILE A 198 13.61 -1.84 -17.51
N GLU A 199 14.85 -1.84 -17.01
CA GLU A 199 15.57 -3.06 -16.62
C GLU A 199 14.79 -3.81 -15.53
N PHE A 200 14.32 -3.11 -14.49
CA PHE A 200 13.48 -3.70 -13.46
C PHE A 200 12.14 -4.19 -14.00
N PHE A 201 11.53 -3.45 -14.92
CA PHE A 201 10.29 -3.86 -15.56
C PHE A 201 10.45 -5.20 -16.29
N ASN A 202 11.52 -5.33 -17.08
CA ASN A 202 11.85 -6.55 -17.80
C ASN A 202 12.18 -7.72 -16.85
N GLN A 203 12.87 -7.44 -15.74
CA GLN A 203 13.27 -8.46 -14.77
C GLN A 203 12.11 -8.95 -13.89
N TYR A 204 11.21 -8.07 -13.47
CA TYR A 204 10.22 -8.35 -12.44
C TYR A 204 8.79 -8.48 -12.96
N ASN A 205 8.55 -8.27 -14.26
CA ASN A 205 7.28 -8.41 -14.96
C ASN A 205 6.22 -7.36 -14.56
N ARG A 206 5.86 -7.29 -13.27
CA ARG A 206 4.79 -6.45 -12.71
C ARG A 206 5.31 -5.56 -11.60
N ILE A 207 5.58 -4.30 -11.94
CA ILE A 207 6.22 -3.36 -11.01
C ILE A 207 5.30 -2.16 -10.73
N ALA A 208 5.47 -1.48 -9.59
CA ALA A 208 4.72 -0.27 -9.27
C ALA A 208 5.65 0.91 -8.96
N LEU A 209 5.42 2.05 -9.60
CA LEU A 209 6.02 3.32 -9.20
C LEU A 209 5.22 3.93 -8.04
N THR A 210 5.89 4.31 -6.97
CA THR A 210 5.25 4.89 -5.78
C THR A 210 5.73 6.29 -5.45
N CYS A 211 4.78 7.11 -4.98
CA CYS A 211 4.97 8.44 -4.43
C CYS A 211 3.82 8.79 -3.49
N PHE A 212 3.83 10.01 -2.93
CA PHE A 212 2.84 10.40 -1.93
C PHE A 212 1.43 10.53 -2.51
N GLU A 213 1.28 11.38 -3.52
CA GLU A 213 0.00 11.91 -3.99
C GLU A 213 -0.95 10.80 -4.47
N ALA A 214 -2.21 10.85 -4.03
CA ALA A 214 -3.25 9.95 -4.48
C ALA A 214 -3.66 10.25 -5.93
N GLU A 215 -3.81 11.54 -6.26
CA GLU A 215 -4.14 12.00 -7.61
C GLU A 215 -2.99 11.73 -8.57
N HIS A 216 -3.16 10.75 -9.46
CA HIS A 216 -2.08 10.34 -10.35
C HIS A 216 -1.81 11.36 -11.44
N GLU A 217 -2.81 12.09 -11.96
CA GLU A 217 -2.61 13.02 -13.09
C GLU A 217 -1.78 14.25 -12.68
N SER A 218 -1.82 14.58 -11.40
CA SER A 218 -1.16 15.76 -10.81
C SER A 218 0.06 15.39 -9.96
N CYS A 219 0.78 14.32 -10.31
CA CYS A 219 1.99 13.91 -9.61
C CYS A 219 3.20 13.75 -10.54
N HIS A 220 4.41 13.69 -9.94
CA HIS A 220 5.65 13.50 -10.69
C HIS A 220 5.76 12.09 -11.29
N ARG A 221 5.15 11.05 -10.69
CA ARG A 221 5.09 9.71 -11.30
C ARG A 221 4.43 9.75 -12.66
N HIS A 222 3.36 10.53 -12.82
CA HIS A 222 2.68 10.63 -14.10
C HIS A 222 3.54 11.34 -15.16
N LYS A 223 4.42 12.26 -14.77
CA LYS A 223 5.41 12.80 -15.71
C LYS A 223 6.47 11.77 -16.11
N ILE A 224 6.83 10.87 -15.20
CA ILE A 224 7.71 9.72 -15.53
C ILE A 224 7.01 8.77 -16.51
N THR A 225 5.75 8.39 -16.24
CA THR A 225 5.02 7.46 -17.10
C THR A 225 4.73 8.04 -18.48
N GLN A 226 4.38 9.32 -18.56
CA GLN A 226 4.28 10.03 -19.84
C GLN A 226 5.59 10.02 -20.62
N TRP A 227 6.73 10.21 -19.94
CA TRP A 227 8.03 10.17 -20.60
C TRP A 227 8.34 8.76 -21.13
N LEU A 228 8.06 7.71 -20.35
CA LEU A 228 8.23 6.32 -20.77
C LEU A 228 7.42 6.01 -22.04
N MET A 229 6.12 6.35 -22.05
CA MET A 229 5.24 6.11 -23.20
C MET A 229 5.71 6.86 -24.46
N GLN A 230 6.24 8.08 -24.31
CA GLN A 230 6.77 8.87 -25.42
C GLN A 230 8.10 8.31 -25.97
N ASN A 231 8.83 7.50 -25.21
CA ASN A 231 10.13 6.95 -25.57
C ASN A 231 10.08 5.42 -25.70
N SER A 232 9.06 4.92 -26.42
CA SER A 232 8.93 3.53 -26.85
C SER A 232 8.48 2.50 -25.81
N PHE A 233 7.97 2.91 -24.64
CA PHE A 233 7.30 2.00 -23.71
C PHE A 233 5.86 1.71 -24.18
N LYS A 234 5.63 0.51 -24.73
CA LYS A 234 4.34 0.13 -25.36
C LYS A 234 3.37 -0.61 -24.44
N THR A 235 3.77 -0.91 -23.21
CA THR A 235 2.97 -1.72 -22.29
C THR A 235 1.97 -0.87 -21.51
N PRO A 236 0.78 -1.41 -21.15
CA PRO A 236 -0.20 -0.67 -20.37
C PRO A 236 0.37 -0.15 -19.04
N ILE A 237 0.02 1.10 -18.72
CA ILE A 237 0.32 1.74 -17.44
C ILE A 237 -0.98 1.92 -16.69
N ASN A 238 -1.13 1.23 -15.57
CA ASN A 238 -2.36 1.22 -14.78
C ASN A 238 -2.16 1.95 -13.44
N HIS A 239 -3.15 2.73 -13.01
CA HIS A 239 -3.19 3.29 -11.66
C HIS A 239 -4.00 2.37 -10.74
N ILE A 240 -3.49 2.11 -9.53
CA ILE A 240 -4.10 1.18 -8.55
C ILE A 240 -4.20 1.78 -7.16
#